data_AF-A0AAU5WI97-F1
#
_entry.id   AF-A0AAU5WI97-F1
#
_cell.length_a   1.000
_cell.length_b   1.000
_cell.length_c   1.000
_cell.angle_alpha   90.00
_cell.angle_beta   90.00
_cell.angle_gamma   90.00
#
_symmetry.space_group_name_H-M   'P 1'
#
loop_
_entity.id
_entity.type
_entity.pdbx_description
1 polymer ?
#
loop_
_entity_poly.entity_id
_entity_poly.type
_entity_poly.pdbx_seq_one_letter_code
_entity_poly.pdbx_strand_id
1 'polypeptide(L)'
;MRHRPTVTCACCGRTGEHAGRGWILACHRRWRAAGRPDTGPPPPSRRYPSTTAAAIAGRIEDYRELTRDHGLTVTAAALRLGVDARTAFRYEARIRKEAP
;
A
#
# COMPACT_ATOMS: atom_id res chain seq x y z
N MET A 1 22.36 12.05 -11.97
CA MET A 1 21.30 11.02 -11.87
C MET A 1 21.05 10.47 -13.28
N ARG A 2 21.16 9.16 -13.51
CA ARG A 2 20.86 8.60 -14.84
C ARG A 2 19.34 8.60 -15.02
N HIS A 3 18.83 9.46 -15.90
CA HIS A 3 17.41 9.46 -16.25
C HIS A 3 17.10 8.15 -16.97
N ARG A 4 16.18 7.36 -16.43
CA ARG A 4 15.69 6.18 -17.16
C ARG A 4 14.68 6.66 -18.20
N PRO A 5 14.76 6.17 -19.45
CA PRO A 5 13.80 6.53 -20.48
C PRO A 5 12.43 5.98 -20.13
N THR A 6 11.39 6.68 -20.60
CA THR A 6 10.02 6.21 -20.52
C THR A 6 9.74 5.29 -21.71
N VAL A 7 9.14 4.11 -21.48
CA VAL A 7 8.81 3.13 -22.53
C VAL A 7 7.38 2.63 -22.39
N THR A 8 6.82 2.14 -23.49
CA THR A 8 5.59 1.35 -23.51
C THR A 8 5.89 -0.09 -23.10
N CYS A 9 5.23 -0.58 -22.06
CA CYS A 9 5.46 -1.91 -21.52
C CYS A 9 5.01 -3.01 -22.48
N ALA A 10 5.94 -3.85 -22.94
CA ALA A 10 5.62 -5.01 -23.79
C ALA A 10 4.65 -6.03 -23.14
N CYS A 11 4.55 -6.07 -21.80
CA CYS A 11 3.64 -6.98 -21.10
C CYS A 11 2.20 -6.44 -21.01
N CYS A 12 1.99 -5.14 -20.86
CA CYS A 12 0.66 -4.60 -20.52
C CYS A 12 0.29 -3.29 -21.23
N GLY A 13 1.09 -2.83 -22.19
CA GLY A 13 0.85 -1.61 -22.97
C GLY A 13 0.99 -0.29 -22.22
N ARG A 14 1.22 -0.31 -20.90
CA ARG A 14 1.34 0.92 -20.10
C ARG A 14 2.69 1.61 -20.27
N THR A 15 2.67 2.94 -20.24
CA THR A 15 3.86 3.78 -20.34
C THR A 15 4.46 4.05 -18.95
N GLY A 16 5.79 4.03 -18.82
CA GLY A 16 6.47 4.32 -17.56
C GLY A 16 7.98 4.12 -17.62
N GLU A 17 8.64 4.23 -16.47
CA GLU A 17 10.10 4.11 -16.34
C GLU A 17 10.61 2.75 -16.84
N HIS A 18 11.51 2.75 -17.81
CA HIS A 18 12.14 1.53 -18.34
C HIS A 18 13.00 0.83 -17.29
N ALA A 19 12.87 -0.49 -17.20
CA ALA A 19 13.75 -1.32 -16.39
C ALA A 19 14.51 -2.37 -17.21
N GLY A 20 13.82 -3.13 -18.07
CA GLY A 20 14.42 -4.17 -18.89
C GLY A 20 13.35 -5.05 -19.56
N ARG A 21 13.74 -5.83 -20.59
CA ARG A 21 12.83 -6.68 -21.40
C ARG A 21 11.67 -5.91 -22.06
N GLY A 22 11.88 -4.62 -22.35
CA GLY A 22 10.82 -3.74 -22.85
C GLY A 22 9.70 -3.49 -21.83
N TRP A 23 9.95 -3.73 -20.54
CA TRP A 23 8.95 -3.56 -19.48
C TRP A 23 9.23 -2.30 -18.65
N ILE A 24 8.13 -1.71 -18.19
CA ILE A 24 8.16 -0.70 -17.13
C ILE A 24 8.60 -1.33 -15.80
N LEU A 25 9.14 -0.50 -14.91
CA LEU A 25 9.70 -0.88 -13.63
C LEU A 25 8.78 -1.78 -12.79
N ALA A 26 7.47 -1.50 -12.76
CA ALA A 26 6.50 -2.27 -12.00
C ALA A 26 6.37 -3.73 -12.49
N CYS A 27 6.30 -3.93 -13.81
CA CYS A 27 6.22 -5.24 -14.42
C CYS A 27 7.53 -6.01 -14.24
N HIS A 28 8.67 -5.35 -14.45
CA HIS A 28 9.98 -5.96 -14.24
C HIS A 28 10.21 -6.39 -12.77
N ARG A 29 9.76 -5.57 -11.80
CA ARG A 29 9.80 -5.94 -10.37
C ARG A 29 8.91 -7.15 -10.05
N ARG A 30 7.69 -7.21 -10.59
CA ARG A 30 6.78 -8.37 -10.44
C ARG A 30 7.41 -9.65 -10.97
N TRP A 31 7.97 -9.61 -12.19
CA TRP A 31 8.66 -10.75 -12.79
C TRP A 31 9.83 -11.23 -11.93
N ARG A 32 10.67 -10.31 -11.45
CA ARG A 32 11.80 -10.65 -10.58
C ARG A 32 11.34 -11.25 -9.24
N ALA A 33 10.31 -10.68 -8.62
CA ALA A 33 9.76 -11.16 -7.36
C ALA A 33 9.15 -12.57 -7.48
N ALA A 34 8.65 -12.93 -8.67
CA ALA A 34 8.06 -14.22 -8.96
C ALA A 34 9.09 -15.31 -9.35
N GLY A 35 10.39 -15.06 -9.18
CA GLY A 35 11.42 -16.03 -9.55
C GLY A 35 11.76 -16.06 -11.04
N ARG A 36 11.44 -15.01 -11.79
CA ARG A 36 11.79 -14.84 -13.22
C ARG A 36 11.19 -15.90 -14.15
N PRO A 37 9.88 -16.15 -14.12
CA PRO A 37 9.24 -17.13 -15.01
C PRO A 37 9.40 -16.76 -16.49
N ASP A 38 9.43 -17.77 -17.36
CA ASP A 38 9.58 -17.58 -18.82
C ASP A 38 8.35 -16.95 -19.47
N THR A 39 7.17 -17.16 -18.87
CA THR A 39 5.89 -16.60 -19.34
C THR A 39 5.74 -15.10 -19.10
N GLY A 40 6.69 -14.46 -18.41
CA GLY A 40 6.67 -13.03 -18.09
C GLY A 40 6.08 -12.73 -16.71
N PRO A 41 5.90 -11.44 -16.35
CA PRO A 41 5.47 -11.06 -14.99
C PRO A 41 4.07 -11.62 -14.67
N PRO A 42 3.90 -12.37 -13.56
CA PRO A 42 2.58 -12.88 -13.18
C PRO A 42 1.63 -11.72 -12.93
N PRO A 43 0.32 -11.86 -13.17
CA PRO A 43 -0.67 -10.80 -12.98
C PRO A 43 -0.45 -10.02 -11.68
N PRO A 44 -0.69 -8.69 -11.65
CA PRO A 44 -0.61 -7.97 -10.40
C PRO A 44 -1.47 -8.70 -9.36
N SER A 45 -0.94 -8.94 -8.16
CA SER A 45 -1.76 -9.53 -7.12
C SER A 45 -3.02 -8.69 -7.01
N ARG A 46 -4.18 -9.36 -7.05
CA ARG A 46 -5.40 -8.76 -6.55
C ARG A 46 -5.06 -8.48 -5.09
N ARG A 47 -4.60 -7.27 -4.78
CA ARG A 47 -4.57 -6.82 -3.40
C ARG A 47 -5.97 -7.14 -2.90
N TYR A 48 -6.05 -7.86 -1.77
CA TYR A 48 -7.27 -8.00 -0.98
C TYR A 48 -8.11 -6.75 -1.17
N PRO A 49 -9.44 -6.89 -1.42
CA PRO A 49 -10.31 -5.79 -1.81
C PRO A 49 -9.87 -4.58 -1.02
N SER A 50 -9.32 -3.60 -1.74
CA SER A 50 -8.72 -2.44 -1.10
C SER A 50 -9.76 -1.96 -0.11
N THR A 51 -9.48 -2.03 1.19
CA THR A 51 -10.24 -1.24 2.15
C THR A 51 -10.25 0.15 1.55
N THR A 52 -11.42 0.59 1.10
CA THR A 52 -11.56 1.82 0.34
C THR A 52 -10.99 2.96 1.18
N ALA A 53 -10.59 4.06 0.55
CA ALA A 53 -10.13 5.23 1.32
C ALA A 53 -11.14 5.60 2.41
N ALA A 54 -12.44 5.48 2.11
CA ALA A 54 -13.55 5.63 3.07
C ALA A 54 -13.51 4.60 4.22
N ALA A 55 -13.33 3.31 3.92
CA ALA A 55 -13.22 2.29 4.98
C ALA A 55 -12.00 2.49 5.88
N ILE A 56 -10.89 3.01 5.33
CA ILE A 56 -9.71 3.38 6.12
C ILE A 56 -10.00 4.62 6.97
N ALA A 57 -10.67 5.63 6.40
CA ALA A 57 -11.05 6.84 7.13
C ALA A 57 -11.97 6.53 8.31
N GLY A 58 -13.01 5.72 8.11
CA GLY A 58 -13.90 5.28 9.20
C GLY A 58 -13.14 4.58 10.33
N ARG A 59 -12.23 3.65 10.00
CA ARG A 59 -11.39 3.01 11.03
C ARG A 59 -10.47 3.97 11.78
N ILE A 60 -10.02 5.05 11.13
CA ILE A 60 -9.23 6.09 11.79
C ILE A 60 -10.10 6.95 12.71
N GLU A 61 -11.35 7.22 12.32
CA GLU A 61 -12.33 7.91 13.18
C GLU A 61 -12.69 7.07 14.40
N ASP A 62 -13.02 5.78 14.23
CA ASP A 62 -13.27 4.87 15.34
C ASP A 62 -12.06 4.80 16.29
N TYR A 63 -10.84 4.76 15.73
CA TYR A 63 -9.61 4.81 16.51
C TYR A 63 -9.44 6.14 17.27
N ARG A 64 -9.77 7.28 16.65
CA ARG A 64 -9.71 8.60 17.29
C ARG A 64 -10.67 8.68 18.47
N GLU A 65 -11.90 8.22 18.32
CA GLU A 65 -12.91 8.17 19.39
C GLU A 65 -12.41 7.32 20.57
N LEU A 66 -11.93 6.11 20.30
CA LEU A 66 -11.41 5.21 21.35
C LEU A 66 -10.23 5.80 22.13
N THR A 67 -9.35 6.55 21.46
CA THR A 67 -8.16 7.11 22.12
C THR A 67 -8.41 8.47 22.77
N ARG A 68 -9.21 9.34 22.16
CA ARG A 68 -9.50 10.69 22.69
C ARG A 68 -10.63 10.71 23.70
N ASP A 69 -11.75 10.05 23.39
CA ASP A 69 -12.97 10.18 24.18
C ASP A 69 -13.03 9.11 25.27
N HIS A 70 -12.56 7.91 24.98
CA HIS A 70 -12.47 6.81 25.95
C HIS A 70 -11.11 6.68 26.64
N GLY A 71 -10.11 7.47 26.24
CA GLY A 71 -8.78 7.48 26.86
C GLY A 71 -8.01 6.16 26.75
N LEU A 72 -8.34 5.31 25.79
CA LEU A 72 -7.69 4.01 25.64
C LEU A 72 -6.26 4.15 25.13
N THR A 73 -5.39 3.25 25.57
CA THR A 73 -4.04 3.10 25.00
C THR A 73 -4.11 2.58 23.57
N VAL A 74 -3.08 2.85 22.76
CA VAL A 74 -2.96 2.39 21.36
C VAL A 74 -3.23 0.89 21.24
N THR A 75 -2.68 0.09 22.14
CA THR A 75 -2.84 -1.37 22.15
C THR A 75 -4.28 -1.78 22.49
N ALA A 76 -4.92 -1.12 23.46
CA ALA A 76 -6.31 -1.41 23.82
C ALA A 76 -7.29 -1.01 22.70
N ALA A 77 -7.07 0.14 22.07
CA ALA A 77 -7.84 0.57 20.90
C ALA A 77 -7.65 -0.39 19.71
N ALA A 78 -6.42 -0.85 19.46
CA ALA A 78 -6.13 -1.83 18.40
C ALA A 78 -6.90 -3.15 18.61
N LEU A 79 -6.87 -3.68 19.84
CA LEU A 79 -7.62 -4.88 20.21
C LEU A 79 -9.13 -4.68 20.01
N ARG A 80 -9.68 -3.52 20.41
CA ARG A 80 -11.10 -3.20 20.24
C ARG A 80 -11.53 -3.17 18.78
N LEU A 81 -10.69 -2.63 17.90
CA LEU A 81 -10.93 -2.55 16.45
C LEU A 81 -10.60 -3.84 15.71
N GLY A 82 -10.08 -4.86 16.38
CA GLY A 82 -9.66 -6.12 15.76
C GLY A 82 -8.50 -5.93 14.77
N VAL A 83 -7.62 -4.96 15.01
CA VAL A 83 -6.44 -4.69 14.19
C VAL A 83 -5.16 -4.95 14.96
N ASP A 84 -4.08 -5.20 14.23
CA ASP A 84 -2.76 -5.32 14.86
C ASP A 84 -2.24 -3.95 15.35
N ALA A 85 -1.40 -3.98 16.40
CA ALA A 85 -0.84 -2.78 16.98
C ALA A 85 -0.05 -1.93 15.97
N ARG A 86 0.60 -2.55 14.98
CA ARG A 86 1.35 -1.82 13.92
C ARG A 86 0.40 -1.05 13.00
N THR A 87 -0.80 -1.54 12.76
CA THR A 87 -1.86 -0.81 12.06
C THR A 87 -2.36 0.37 12.89
N ALA A 88 -2.56 0.21 14.19
CA ALA A 88 -2.93 1.32 15.08
C ALA A 88 -1.84 2.42 15.13
N PHE A 89 -0.56 2.05 15.18
CA PHE A 89 0.54 3.04 15.06
C PHE A 89 0.53 3.80 13.73
N ARG A 90 0.11 3.17 12.64
CA ARG A 90 -0.06 3.88 11.35
C ARG A 90 -1.22 4.86 11.39
N TYR A 91 -2.30 4.54 12.10
CA TYR A 91 -3.38 5.48 12.34
C TYR A 91 -2.89 6.69 13.13
N GLU A 92 -2.17 6.50 14.24
CA GLU A 92 -1.57 7.63 14.99
C GLU A 92 -0.66 8.50 14.12
N ALA A 93 0.25 7.90 13.37
CA ALA A 93 1.18 8.64 12.51
C ALA A 93 0.42 9.48 11.48
N ARG A 94 -0.69 8.96 10.96
CA ARG A 94 -1.56 9.69 10.04
C ARG A 94 -2.31 10.83 10.72
N ILE A 95 -2.88 10.57 11.89
CA ILE A 95 -3.59 11.60 12.68
C ILE A 95 -2.64 12.74 13.05
N ARG A 96 -1.41 12.43 13.46
CA ARG A 96 -0.38 13.42 13.79
C ARG A 96 0.00 14.26 12.59
N LYS A 97 0.04 13.67 11.39
CA LYS A 97 0.32 14.40 10.14
C LYS A 97 -0.83 15.32 9.72
N GLU A 98 -2.07 14.99 10.13
CA GLU A 98 -3.28 15.76 9.84
C GLU A 98 -3.60 16.81 10.92
N ALA A 99 -2.87 16.84 12.04
CA ALA A 99 -3.02 17.86 13.07
C ALA A 99 -2.41 19.21 12.58
N PRO A 100 -3.09 20.36 12.81
CA PRO A 100 -2.63 21.68 12.38
C PRO A 100 -1.36 22.14 13.11
#